data_AF-A0A0X3UZE8-F1
#
_entry.id   AF-A0A0X3UZE8-F1
#
_cell.length_a   1.000
_cell.length_b   1.000
_cell.length_c   1.000
_cell.angle_alpha   90.00
_cell.angle_beta   90.00
_cell.angle_gamma   90.00
#
_symmetry.space_group_name_H-M   'P 1'
#
loop_
_entity.id
_entity.type
_entity.pdbx_description
1 polymer ?
#
loop_
_entity_poly.entity_id
_entity_poly.type
_entity_poly.pdbx_seq_one_letter_code
_entity_poly.pdbx_strand_id
1 'polypeptide(L)'
;MPGRVLSTDQAKTSIQQVQAIINGGLTDQISQLDAQGKMLSNPDVWDGPLAQQFRDQTWPETKAALDKAKQELDELRDQLQKIAQNIMTAGGGS
;
A
#
# COMPACT_ATOMS: atom_id res chain seq x y z
N MET A 1 -35.93 10.32 12.63
CA MET A 1 -35.65 9.14 11.79
C MET A 1 -34.19 8.77 11.98
N PRO A 2 -33.83 7.66 12.63
CA PRO A 2 -32.42 7.29 12.75
C PRO A 2 -31.94 6.77 11.40
N GLY A 3 -30.94 7.42 10.82
CA GLY A 3 -30.36 7.06 9.52
C GLY A 3 -29.85 5.63 9.56
N ARG A 4 -30.56 4.71 8.89
CA ARG A 4 -30.11 3.33 8.72
C ARG A 4 -28.78 3.38 7.98
N VAL A 5 -27.75 2.96 8.66
CA VAL A 5 -26.44 2.66 8.09
C VAL A 5 -26.67 1.67 6.95
N LEU A 6 -26.65 2.15 5.71
CA LEU A 6 -26.78 1.34 4.50
C LEU A 6 -25.39 0.75 4.17
N SER A 7 -24.75 0.08 5.14
CA SER A 7 -23.56 -0.73 4.89
C SER A 7 -24.02 -2.02 4.23
N THR A 8 -24.42 -1.90 2.97
CA THR A 8 -24.80 -3.01 2.10
C THR A 8 -23.67 -4.04 2.10
N ASP A 9 -24.00 -5.33 1.96
CA ASP A 9 -23.00 -6.39 1.90
C ASP A 9 -21.93 -6.16 0.81
N GLN A 10 -22.26 -5.32 -0.18
CA GLN A 10 -21.33 -4.80 -1.17
C GLN A 10 -20.17 -4.00 -0.53
N ALA A 11 -20.42 -3.11 0.43
CA ALA A 11 -19.36 -2.36 1.11
C ALA A 11 -18.41 -3.29 1.88
N LYS A 12 -18.96 -4.30 2.58
CA LYS A 12 -18.14 -5.31 3.28
C LYS A 12 -17.27 -6.10 2.30
N THR A 13 -17.87 -6.52 1.18
CA THR A 13 -17.17 -7.27 0.12
C THR A 13 -16.05 -6.44 -0.48
N SER A 14 -16.30 -5.16 -0.80
CA SER A 14 -15.26 -4.26 -1.33
C SER A 14 -14.13 -4.02 -0.33
N ILE A 15 -14.44 -3.85 0.96
CA ILE A 15 -13.41 -3.71 2.01
C ILE A 15 -12.51 -4.95 2.05
N GLN A 16 -13.12 -6.15 2.05
CA GLN A 16 -12.37 -7.41 2.04
C GLN A 16 -11.50 -7.57 0.79
N GLN A 17 -12.00 -7.18 -0.39
CA GLN A 17 -11.23 -7.21 -1.63
C GLN A 17 -10.04 -6.25 -1.59
N VAL A 18 -10.23 -5.02 -1.10
CA VAL A 18 -9.13 -4.05 -0.96
C VAL A 18 -8.08 -4.58 0.04
N GLN A 19 -8.50 -5.11 1.18
CA GLN A 19 -7.58 -5.75 2.13
C GLN A 19 -6.82 -6.91 1.49
N ALA A 20 -7.48 -7.74 0.69
CA ALA A 20 -6.84 -8.85 -0.03
C ALA A 20 -5.82 -8.37 -1.07
N ILE A 21 -6.08 -7.27 -1.77
CA ILE A 21 -5.13 -6.68 -2.73
C ILE A 21 -3.91 -6.12 -2.00
N ILE A 22 -4.12 -5.37 -0.91
CA ILE A 22 -3.03 -4.78 -0.12
C ILE A 22 -2.17 -5.88 0.51
N ASN A 23 -2.81 -6.90 1.11
CA ASN A 23 -2.13 -8.04 1.73
C ASN A 23 -1.62 -9.07 0.71
N GLY A 24 -2.09 -9.02 -0.53
CA GLY A 24 -1.86 -10.02 -1.58
C GLY A 24 -0.58 -9.83 -2.39
N GLY A 25 0.33 -8.99 -1.91
CA GLY A 25 1.68 -8.87 -2.48
C GLY A 25 2.03 -7.49 -3.02
N LEU A 26 1.16 -6.47 -2.91
CA LEU A 26 1.55 -5.10 -3.31
C LEU A 26 2.74 -4.58 -2.48
N THR A 27 2.71 -4.80 -1.17
CA THR A 27 3.84 -4.46 -0.28
C THR A 27 5.10 -5.25 -0.61
N ASP A 28 4.94 -6.51 -1.02
CA ASP A 28 6.06 -7.35 -1.45
C ASP A 28 6.64 -6.88 -2.78
N GLN A 29 5.79 -6.48 -3.74
CA GLN A 29 6.19 -5.91 -5.02
C GLN A 29 6.95 -4.59 -4.83
N ILE A 30 6.49 -3.72 -3.94
CA ILE A 30 7.21 -2.49 -3.58
C ILE A 30 8.59 -2.82 -2.99
N SER A 31 8.66 -3.83 -2.11
CA SER A 31 9.92 -4.24 -1.49
C SER A 31 10.89 -4.88 -2.50
N GLN A 32 10.37 -5.64 -3.47
CA GLN A 32 11.16 -6.19 -4.57
C GLN A 32 11.69 -5.09 -5.48
N LEU A 33 10.88 -4.07 -5.77
CA LEU A 33 11.29 -2.93 -6.56
C LEU A 33 12.39 -2.12 -5.84
N ASP A 34 12.29 -1.95 -4.52
CA ASP A 34 13.35 -1.35 -3.70
C ASP A 34 14.69 -2.12 -3.81
N ALA A 35 14.62 -3.45 -3.75
CA ALA A 35 15.81 -4.29 -3.88
C ALA A 35 16.48 -4.13 -5.27
N GLN A 36 15.69 -4.10 -6.34
CA GLN A 36 16.22 -3.89 -7.71
C GLN A 36 16.83 -2.50 -7.86
N GLY A 37 16.17 -1.45 -7.36
CA GLY A 37 16.71 -0.09 -7.47
C GLY A 37 17.99 0.10 -6.64
N LYS A 38 18.12 -0.58 -5.48
CA LYS A 38 19.39 -0.65 -4.73
C LYS A 38 20.49 -1.35 -5.51
N MET A 39 20.17 -2.46 -6.18
CA MET A 39 21.13 -3.19 -7.00
C MET A 39 21.62 -2.34 -8.18
N LEU A 40 20.72 -1.60 -8.84
CA LEU A 40 21.07 -0.67 -9.91
C LEU A 40 21.83 0.57 -9.42
N SER A 41 21.64 0.96 -8.15
CA SER A 41 22.36 2.09 -7.55
C SER A 41 23.78 1.72 -7.08
N ASN A 42 24.11 0.42 -7.08
CA ASN A 42 25.42 -0.07 -6.68
C ASN A 42 26.45 0.15 -7.82
N PRO A 43 27.52 0.93 -7.60
CA PRO A 43 28.56 1.15 -8.61
C PRO A 43 29.29 -0.14 -9.01
N ASP A 44 29.33 -1.17 -8.16
CA ASP A 44 29.93 -2.46 -8.53
C ASP A 44 29.09 -3.23 -9.57
N VAL A 45 27.80 -2.89 -9.70
CA VAL A 45 26.84 -3.52 -10.63
C VAL A 45 26.65 -2.67 -11.88
N TRP A 46 26.49 -1.37 -11.71
CA TRP A 46 26.34 -0.41 -12.81
C TRP A 46 27.00 0.91 -12.46
N ASP A 47 27.98 1.31 -13.27
CA ASP A 47 28.71 2.57 -13.12
C ASP A 47 28.74 3.37 -14.43
N GLY A 48 28.98 4.68 -14.31
CA GLY A 48 29.03 5.65 -15.39
C GLY A 48 28.11 6.85 -15.16
N PRO A 49 28.14 7.86 -16.05
CA PRO A 49 27.43 9.13 -15.84
C PRO A 49 25.91 8.97 -15.64
N LEU A 50 25.28 8.03 -16.36
CA LEU A 50 23.86 7.73 -16.21
C LEU A 50 23.56 6.95 -14.92
N ALA A 51 24.47 6.09 -14.47
CA ALA A 51 24.34 5.39 -13.20
C ALA A 51 24.39 6.37 -12.04
N GLN A 52 25.31 7.35 -12.08
CA GLN A 52 25.39 8.47 -11.13
C GLN A 52 24.10 9.28 -11.11
N GLN A 53 23.57 9.68 -12.27
CA GLN A 53 22.30 10.40 -12.32
C GLN A 53 21.16 9.58 -11.70
N PHE A 54 21.08 8.28 -12.01
CA PHE A 54 20.05 7.41 -11.47
C PHE A 54 20.13 7.31 -9.94
N ARG A 55 21.30 7.00 -9.39
CA ARG A 55 21.49 6.77 -7.96
C ARG A 55 21.45 8.06 -7.12
N ASP A 56 21.84 9.20 -7.69
CA ASP A 56 21.88 10.48 -6.98
C ASP A 56 20.55 11.26 -7.08
N GLN A 57 19.75 11.01 -8.12
CA GLN A 57 18.52 11.78 -8.39
C GLN A 57 17.29 10.88 -8.55
N THR A 58 17.27 10.02 -9.57
CA THR A 58 16.05 9.30 -9.97
C THR A 58 15.56 8.29 -8.94
N TRP A 59 16.48 7.47 -8.42
CA TRP A 59 16.14 6.40 -7.51
C TRP A 59 15.74 6.90 -6.12
N PRO A 60 16.45 7.85 -5.48
CA PRO A 60 16.03 8.41 -4.19
C PRO A 60 14.62 9.01 -4.21
N GLU A 61 14.26 9.76 -5.26
CA GLU A 61 12.92 10.32 -5.42
C GLU A 61 11.85 9.23 -5.55
N THR A 62 12.11 8.23 -6.40
CA THR A 62 11.20 7.11 -6.61
C THR A 62 11.04 6.30 -5.32
N LYS A 63 12.14 6.02 -4.62
CA LYS A 63 12.15 5.33 -3.32
C LYS A 63 11.30 6.06 -2.29
N ALA A 64 11.44 7.37 -2.17
CA ALA A 64 10.64 8.16 -1.23
C ALA A 64 9.13 8.06 -1.54
N ALA A 65 8.75 8.08 -2.83
CA ALA A 65 7.36 7.89 -3.24
C ALA A 65 6.84 6.48 -2.92
N LEU A 66 7.66 5.44 -3.12
CA LEU A 66 7.33 4.05 -2.81
C LEU A 66 7.17 3.82 -1.30
N ASP A 67 8.10 4.36 -0.50
CA ASP A 67 8.05 4.28 0.96
C ASP A 67 6.80 4.98 1.49
N LYS A 68 6.46 6.15 0.93
CA LYS A 68 5.21 6.85 1.24
C LYS A 68 3.97 6.05 0.83
N ALA A 69 3.95 5.49 -0.38
CA ALA A 69 2.83 4.66 -0.84
C ALA A 69 2.62 3.45 0.09
N LYS A 70 3.70 2.79 0.53
CA LYS A 70 3.63 1.70 1.49
C LYS A 70 3.01 2.14 2.82
N GLN A 71 3.44 3.29 3.36
CA GLN A 71 2.85 3.84 4.58
C GLN A 71 1.35 4.14 4.40
N GLU A 72 0.97 4.82 3.32
CA GLU A 72 -0.43 5.16 3.05
C GLU A 72 -1.30 3.90 2.88
N LEU A 73 -0.76 2.83 2.29
CA LEU A 73 -1.45 1.55 2.15
C LEU A 73 -1.62 0.82 3.50
N ASP A 74 -0.60 0.86 4.37
CA ASP A 74 -0.70 0.32 5.73
C ASP A 74 -1.75 1.09 6.55
N GLU A 75 -1.75 2.42 6.48
CA GLU A 75 -2.77 3.26 7.14
C GLU A 75 -4.17 2.97 6.60
N LEU A 76 -4.32 2.83 5.28
CA LEU A 76 -5.58 2.47 4.65
C LEU A 76 -6.07 1.10 5.14
N ARG A 77 -5.19 0.09 5.22
CA ARG A 77 -5.53 -1.23 5.74
C ARG A 77 -6.10 -1.14 7.15
N ASP A 78 -5.43 -0.39 8.02
CA ASP A 78 -5.82 -0.24 9.43
C ASP A 78 -7.16 0.51 9.56
N GLN A 79 -7.39 1.53 8.75
CA GLN A 79 -8.68 2.24 8.68
C GLN A 79 -9.81 1.32 8.19
N LEU A 80 -9.56 0.55 7.13
CA LEU A 80 -10.55 -0.39 6.58
C LEU A 80 -10.91 -1.49 7.58
N GLN A 81 -9.93 -1.97 8.37
CA GLN A 81 -10.20 -2.95 9.44
C GLN A 81 -11.12 -2.36 10.51
N LYS A 82 -10.89 -1.11 10.94
CA LYS A 82 -11.76 -0.41 11.89
C LYS A 82 -13.16 -0.21 11.34
N ILE A 83 -13.28 0.20 10.08
CA ILE A 83 -14.57 0.36 9.39
C ILE A 83 -15.32 -0.97 9.34
N ALA A 84 -14.65 -2.06 8.93
CA ALA A 84 -15.25 -3.39 8.90
C ALA A 84 -15.76 -3.82 10.29
N GLN A 85 -14.96 -3.62 11.33
CA GLN A 85 -15.34 -3.94 12.71
C GLN A 85 -16.56 -3.14 13.18
N ASN A 86 -16.59 -1.84 12.89
CA ASN A 86 -17.72 -0.97 13.24
C ASN A 86 -19.00 -1.39 12.50
N ILE A 87 -18.91 -1.73 11.22
CA ILE A 87 -20.05 -2.23 10.42
C ILE A 87 -20.58 -3.55 10.98
N MET A 88 -19.70 -4.50 11.30
CA MET A 88 -20.11 -5.80 11.85
C MET A 88 -20.76 -5.66 13.23
N THR A 89 -20.21 -4.80 14.09
CA THR A 89 -20.76 -4.55 15.44
C THR A 89 -22.11 -3.82 15.37
N ALA A 90 -22.23 -2.82 14.49
CA ALA A 90 -23.48 -2.07 14.30
C ALA A 90 -24.58 -2.89 13.63
N GLY A 91 -24.23 -3.92 12.86
CA GLY A 91 -25.16 -4.84 12.20
C GLY A 91 -25.55 -6.09 13.00
N GLY A 92 -24.85 -6.37 14.11
CA GLY A 92 -25.09 -7.57 14.96
C GLY A 92 -26.26 -7.47 15.93
N GLY A 93 -26.98 -6.34 15.93
CA GLY A 93 -28.21 -6.14 16.70
C GLY A 93 -29.45 -6.34 15.83
N SER A 94 -29.83 -7.59 15.59
CA SER A 94 -31.16 -7.99 15.09
C SER A 94 -31.46 -9.41 15.57
#